data_AF-A0A516V7A2-F1
#
_entry.id   AF-A0A516V7A2-F1
#
_cell.length_a   1.000
_cell.length_b   1.000
_cell.length_c   1.000
_cell.angle_alpha   90.00
_cell.angle_beta   90.00
_cell.angle_gamma   90.00
#
_symmetry.space_group_name_H-M   'P 1'
#
loop_
_entity.id
_entity.type
_entity.pdbx_description
1 polymer ?
#
loop_
_entity_poly.entity_id
_entity_poly.type
_entity_poly.pdbx_seq_one_letter_code
_entity_poly.pdbx_strand_id
1 'polypeptide(L)'
;MVALVLATVLIQIAVAVLLKELADAHHGWQPWFLLILAVAVGLNGLRFVIWGYTHRHYPLSHSYPLTALFFPCILLLSSWYGEPIGWQKIAGVAVIMLGLGLMTWESGDA
;
A
#
# COMPACT_ATOMS: atom_id res chain seq x y z
N MET A 1 13.29 -10.37 -5.92
CA MET A 1 12.07 -10.47 -5.11
C MET A 1 11.81 -9.23 -4.25
N VAL A 2 12.60 -8.97 -3.21
CA VAL A 2 12.36 -7.89 -2.22
C VAL A 2 12.20 -6.52 -2.88
N ALA A 3 13.10 -6.15 -3.79
CA ALA A 3 13.05 -4.86 -4.50
C ALA A 3 11.75 -4.65 -5.30
N LEU A 4 11.20 -5.70 -5.93
CA LEU A 4 9.94 -5.61 -6.68
C LEU A 4 8.76 -5.41 -5.73
N VAL A 5 8.73 -6.12 -4.61
CA VAL A 5 7.65 -5.95 -3.62
C VAL A 5 7.72 -4.58 -2.96
N LEU A 6 8.91 -4.10 -2.58
CA LEU A 6 9.10 -2.74 -2.08
C LEU A 6 8.65 -1.70 -3.11
N ALA A 7 8.97 -1.89 -4.39
CA ALA A 7 8.47 -1.01 -5.45
C ALA A 7 6.93 -1.00 -5.49
N THR A 8 6.25 -2.15 -5.32
CA THR A 8 4.78 -2.17 -5.24
C THR A 8 4.24 -1.41 -4.04
N VAL A 9 4.90 -1.48 -2.88
CA VAL A 9 4.51 -0.73 -1.67
C VAL A 9 4.68 0.78 -1.89
N LEU A 10 5.81 1.20 -2.48
CA LEU A 10 6.06 2.61 -2.82
C LEU A 10 5.01 3.13 -3.80
N ILE A 11 4.66 2.34 -4.82
CA ILE A 11 3.59 2.69 -5.77
C ILE A 11 2.25 2.85 -5.02
N GLN A 12 1.92 1.95 -4.09
CA GLN A 12 0.69 2.08 -3.31
C GLN A 12 0.67 3.34 -2.44
N ILE A 13 1.78 3.68 -1.80
CA ILE A 13 1.90 4.91 -0.99
C ILE A 13 1.73 6.14 -1.89
N ALA A 14 2.42 6.18 -3.04
CA ALA A 14 2.31 7.29 -3.99
C ALA A 14 0.87 7.46 -4.50
N VAL A 15 0.19 6.35 -4.85
CA VAL A 15 -1.23 6.36 -5.23
C VAL A 15 -2.10 6.89 -4.08
N ALA A 16 -1.88 6.43 -2.85
CA ALA A 16 -2.65 6.88 -1.69
C ALA A 16 -2.52 8.39 -1.46
N VAL A 17 -1.30 8.93 -1.59
CA VAL A 17 -1.03 10.38 -1.53
C VAL A 17 -1.77 11.11 -2.65
N LEU A 18 -1.63 10.68 -3.91
CA LEU A 18 -2.30 11.33 -5.05
C LEU A 18 -3.82 11.36 -4.89
N LEU A 19 -4.41 10.25 -4.43
CA LEU A 19 -5.85 10.17 -4.20
C LEU A 19 -6.30 11.01 -3.01
N LYS A 20 -5.47 11.13 -1.97
CA LYS A 20 -5.74 12.00 -0.82
C LYS A 20 -5.74 13.48 -1.23
N GLU A 21 -4.73 13.91 -1.99
CA GLU A 21 -4.68 15.27 -2.56
C GLU A 21 -5.89 15.56 -3.45
N LEU A 22 -6.33 14.58 -4.26
CA LEU A 22 -7.55 14.71 -5.07
C LEU A 22 -8.83 14.79 -4.23
N ALA A 23 -8.90 14.05 -3.12
CA ALA A 23 -10.06 14.05 -2.24
C ALA A 23 -10.18 15.35 -1.43
N ASP A 24 -9.06 15.90 -0.97
CA ASP A 24 -9.00 17.15 -0.21
C ASP A 24 -9.17 18.37 -1.12
N ALA A 25 -8.76 18.26 -2.39
CA ALA A 25 -9.07 19.24 -3.41
C ALA A 25 -10.57 19.18 -3.77
N HIS A 26 -11.41 19.86 -2.98
CA HIS A 26 -12.83 20.12 -3.25
C HIS A 26 -13.11 20.88 -4.58
N HIS A 27 -12.11 21.05 -5.42
CA HIS A 27 -12.23 21.67 -6.72
C HIS A 27 -12.93 20.68 -7.67
N GLY A 28 -14.04 21.11 -8.29
CA GLY A 28 -14.85 20.28 -9.19
C GLY A 28 -14.06 19.73 -10.39
N TRP A 29 -14.76 19.09 -11.34
CA TRP A 29 -14.22 18.36 -12.50
C TRP A 29 -13.30 19.18 -13.44
N GLN A 30 -12.11 19.53 -12.95
CA GLN A 30 -11.09 20.26 -13.68
C GLN A 30 -10.22 19.27 -14.47
N PRO A 31 -9.64 19.68 -15.60
CA PRO A 31 -8.90 18.76 -16.47
C PRO A 31 -7.67 18.13 -15.80
N TRP A 32 -7.04 18.81 -14.83
CA TRP A 32 -5.93 18.25 -14.06
C TRP A 32 -6.39 17.14 -13.09
N PHE A 33 -7.65 17.16 -12.64
CA PHE A 33 -8.22 16.09 -11.80
C PHE A 33 -8.20 14.76 -12.56
N LEU A 34 -8.66 14.79 -13.82
CA LEU A 34 -8.65 13.62 -14.71
C LEU A 34 -7.23 13.13 -15.00
N LEU A 35 -6.26 14.05 -15.13
CA LEU A 35 -4.86 13.69 -15.32
C LEU A 35 -4.31 12.93 -14.10
N ILE A 36 -4.48 13.45 -12.88
CA ILE A 36 -3.98 12.80 -11.66
C ILE A 36 -4.70 11.47 -11.45
N LEU A 37 -6.02 11.40 -11.70
CA LEU A 37 -6.76 10.16 -11.62
C LEU A 37 -6.26 9.12 -12.64
N ALA A 38 -6.00 9.53 -13.88
CA ALA A 38 -5.42 8.66 -14.91
C ALA A 38 -4.02 8.16 -14.52
N VAL A 39 -3.19 9.02 -13.91
CA VAL A 39 -1.88 8.63 -13.36
C VAL A 39 -2.05 7.62 -12.22
N ALA A 40 -2.97 7.84 -11.28
CA ALA A 40 -3.23 6.92 -10.18
C ALA A 40 -3.73 5.54 -10.67
N VAL A 41 -4.58 5.53 -11.70
CA VAL A 41 -5.03 4.29 -12.37
C VAL A 41 -3.87 3.61 -13.09
N GLY A 42 -3.06 4.36 -13.85
CA GLY A 42 -1.89 3.84 -14.56
C GLY A 42 -0.86 3.22 -13.61
N LEU A 43 -0.60 3.85 -12.46
CA LEU A 43 0.27 3.35 -11.42
C LEU A 43 -0.27 2.05 -10.78
N ASN A 44 -1.59 1.94 -10.56
CA ASN A 44 -2.19 0.70 -10.12
C ASN A 44 -2.09 -0.42 -11.18
N GLY A 45 -2.26 -0.08 -12.46
CA GLY A 45 -2.04 -1.01 -13.56
C GLY A 45 -0.60 -1.52 -13.59
N LEU A 46 0.38 -0.63 -13.47
CA LEU A 46 1.80 -0.99 -13.38
C LEU A 46 2.07 -1.89 -12.18
N ARG A 47 1.53 -1.54 -11.01
CA ARG A 47 1.61 -2.39 -9.81
C ARG A 47 1.04 -3.78 -10.07
N PHE A 48 -0.11 -3.88 -10.73
CA PHE A 48 -0.73 -5.17 -11.05
C PHE A 48 0.18 -6.03 -11.94
N VAL A 49 0.82 -5.43 -12.95
CA VAL A 49 1.80 -6.12 -13.80
C VAL A 49 3.03 -6.59 -13.00
N ILE A 50 3.61 -5.72 -12.17
CA ILE A 50 4.76 -6.07 -11.31
C ILE A 50 4.39 -7.19 -10.33
N TRP A 51 3.19 -7.12 -9.77
CA TRP A 51 2.68 -8.12 -8.84
C TRP A 51 2.46 -9.47 -9.52
N GLY A 52 1.83 -9.50 -10.69
CA GLY A 52 1.64 -10.70 -11.49
C GLY A 52 2.96 -11.33 -11.94
N TYR A 53 3.94 -10.52 -12.35
CA TYR A 53 5.29 -10.99 -12.65
C TYR A 53 5.96 -11.61 -11.41
N THR A 54 5.84 -10.96 -10.26
CA THR A 54 6.42 -11.46 -8.99
C THR A 54 5.80 -12.80 -8.59
N HIS A 55 4.49 -12.96 -8.73
CA HIS A 55 3.76 -14.20 -8.41
C HIS A 55 4.08 -15.37 -9.34
N ARG A 56 4.50 -15.07 -10.57
CA ARG A 56 4.96 -16.10 -11.51
C ARG A 56 6.31 -16.70 -11.14
N HIS A 57 7.14 -15.93 -10.42
CA HIS A 57 8.52 -16.31 -10.09
C HIS A 57 8.76 -16.64 -8.62
N TYR A 58 7.86 -16.23 -7.70
CA TYR A 58 8.02 -16.43 -6.27
C TYR A 58 6.71 -16.88 -5.61
N PRO A 59 6.78 -17.77 -4.60
CA PRO A 59 5.60 -18.18 -3.86
C PRO A 59 5.00 -17.01 -3.08
N LEU A 60 3.66 -17.00 -3.01
CA LEU A 60 2.84 -15.99 -2.34
C LEU A 60 3.25 -15.76 -0.88
N SER A 61 3.65 -16.83 -0.20
CA SER A 61 4.00 -16.86 1.23
C SER A 61 5.13 -15.90 1.60
N HIS A 62 6.10 -15.66 0.71
CA HIS A 62 7.17 -14.69 1.00
C HIS A 62 6.86 -13.27 0.50
N SER A 63 5.94 -13.12 -0.45
CA SER A 63 5.62 -11.81 -1.06
C SER A 63 4.61 -11.02 -0.22
N TYR A 64 3.67 -11.73 0.42
CA TYR A 64 2.65 -11.15 1.30
C TYR A 64 3.22 -10.33 2.46
N PRO A 65 4.25 -10.82 3.19
CA PRO A 65 4.88 -10.09 4.27
C PRO A 65 5.32 -8.68 3.94
N LEU A 66 5.98 -8.53 2.81
CA LEU A 66 6.50 -7.25 2.38
C LEU A 66 5.39 -6.31 1.93
N THR A 67 4.29 -6.84 1.35
CA THR A 67 3.13 -5.98 0.99
C THR A 67 2.39 -5.43 2.20
N ALA A 68 2.38 -6.14 3.33
CA ALA A 68 1.74 -5.70 4.56
C ALA A 68 2.44 -4.48 5.21
N LEU A 69 3.69 -4.17 4.84
CA LEU A 69 4.37 -2.93 5.23
C LEU A 69 3.63 -1.67 4.78
N PHE A 70 2.75 -1.78 3.78
CA PHE A 70 1.87 -0.68 3.37
C PHE A 70 1.02 -0.14 4.53
N PHE A 71 0.49 -1.01 5.40
CA PHE A 71 -0.40 -0.62 6.49
C PHE A 71 0.26 0.29 7.54
N PRO A 72 1.41 -0.05 8.14
CA PRO A 72 2.10 0.86 9.04
C PRO A 72 2.58 2.13 8.32
N CYS A 73 3.02 2.05 7.05
CA CYS A 73 3.39 3.24 6.28
C CYS A 73 2.23 4.21 6.10
N ILE A 74 1.02 3.72 5.79
CA ILE A 74 -0.16 4.58 5.67
C ILE A 74 -0.59 5.15 7.02
N LEU A 75 -0.46 4.39 8.12
CA LEU A 75 -0.74 4.92 9.45
C LEU A 75 0.20 6.09 9.81
N LEU A 76 1.50 5.94 9.52
CA LEU A 76 2.49 7.02 9.70
C LEU A 76 2.19 8.21 8.79
N LEU A 77 1.82 7.96 7.53
CA LEU A 77 1.43 9.01 6.60
C LEU A 77 0.20 9.78 7.09
N SER A 78 -0.84 9.08 7.57
CA SER A 78 -2.04 9.69 8.16
C SER A 78 -1.70 10.56 9.37
N SER A 79 -0.72 10.14 10.18
CA SER A 79 -0.19 10.96 11.30
C SER A 79 0.46 12.25 10.82
N TRP A 80 1.19 12.20 9.69
CA TRP A 80 1.85 13.36 9.12
C TRP A 80 0.83 14.34 8.51
N TYR A 81 -0.21 13.84 7.84
CA TYR A 81 -1.32 14.66 7.37
C TYR A 81 -2.17 15.26 8.51
N GLY A 82 -1.87 14.94 9.78
CA GLY A 82 -2.57 15.47 10.95
C GLY A 82 -3.99 14.92 11.10
N GLU A 83 -4.31 13.81 10.43
CA GLU A 83 -5.62 13.19 10.54
C GLU A 83 -5.78 12.54 11.93
N PRO A 84 -6.98 12.55 12.51
CA PRO A 84 -7.22 11.90 13.78
C PRO A 84 -6.95 10.38 13.66
N ILE A 85 -5.91 9.93 14.35
CA ILE A 85 -5.61 8.52 14.53
C ILE A 85 -6.36 8.04 15.76
N GLY A 86 -7.53 7.45 15.54
CA GLY A 86 -8.25 6.74 16.59
C GLY A 86 -7.52 5.47 17.02
N TRP A 87 -7.72 5.06 18.27
CA TRP A 87 -7.15 3.82 18.82
C TRP A 87 -7.51 2.58 17.98
N GLN A 88 -8.66 2.62 17.31
CA GLN A 88 -9.14 1.57 16.40
C GLN A 88 -8.22 1.38 15.19
N LYS A 89 -7.67 2.47 14.62
CA LYS A 89 -6.75 2.38 13.47
C LYS A 89 -5.43 1.73 13.91
N ILE A 90 -4.94 2.08 15.09
CA ILE A 90 -3.72 1.49 15.68
C ILE A 90 -3.94 0.01 15.98
N ALA A 91 -5.04 -0.34 16.62
CA ALA A 91 -5.40 -1.73 16.90
C ALA A 91 -5.54 -2.56 15.61
N GLY A 92 -6.17 -2.00 14.57
CA GLY A 92 -6.29 -2.65 13.27
C GLY A 92 -4.93 -2.93 12.63
N VAL A 93 -4.02 -1.94 12.60
CA VAL A 93 -2.65 -2.14 12.10
C VAL A 93 -1.90 -3.17 12.95
N ALA A 94 -2.04 -3.14 14.27
CA ALA A 94 -1.41 -4.12 15.16
C ALA A 94 -1.90 -5.55 14.88
N VAL A 95 -3.20 -5.76 14.67
CA VAL A 95 -3.76 -7.07 14.32
C VAL A 95 -3.22 -7.57 12.97
N ILE A 96 -3.11 -6.69 11.97
CA ILE A 96 -2.53 -7.05 10.66
C ILE A 96 -1.06 -7.45 10.82
N MET A 97 -0.28 -6.69 11.59
CA MET A 97 1.13 -6.98 11.84
C MET A 97 1.33 -8.26 12.67
N LEU A 98 0.42 -8.57 13.60
CA LEU A 98 0.42 -9.83 14.34
C LEU A 98 0.13 -11.02 13.43
N GLY A 99 -0.92 -10.94 12.60
CA GLY A 99 -1.23 -11.97 11.61
C GLY A 99 -0.07 -12.21 10.65
N LEU A 100 0.63 -11.14 10.28
CA LEU A 100 1.86 -11.23 9.50
C LEU A 100 2.99 -11.98 10.25
N GLY A 101 3.21 -11.62 11.52
CA GLY A 101 4.24 -12.27 12.35
C GLY A 101 4.01 -13.77 12.44
N LEU A 102 2.75 -14.19 12.63
CA LEU A 102 2.37 -15.60 12.68
C LEU A 102 2.63 -16.31 11.34
N MET A 103 2.21 -15.71 10.23
CA MET A 103 2.39 -16.29 8.90
C MET A 103 3.88 -16.42 8.52
N THR A 104 4.71 -15.47 8.96
CA THR A 104 6.17 -15.49 8.73
C THR A 104 6.86 -16.51 9.62
N TRP A 105 6.38 -16.69 10.86
CA TRP A 105 6.88 -17.73 11.78
C TRP A 105 6.67 -19.12 11.17
N GLU A 106 5.45 -19.45 10.76
CA GLU A 106 5.13 -20.76 10.16
C GLU A 106 5.95 -21.05 8.90
N SER A 107 6.36 -20.02 8.15
CA SER A 107 7.17 -20.16 6.95
C SER A 107 8.69 -20.10 7.18
N GLY A 108 9.13 -19.81 8.41
CA GLY A 108 10.55 -19.87 8.82
C GLY A 108 10.97 -21.20 9.44
N ASP A 109 10.01 -22.04 9.85
CA ASP A 109 10.24 -23.37 10.45
C ASP A 109 10.13 -24.53 9.43
N ALA A 110 10.10 -24.24 8.12
CA ALA A 110 10.08 -25.21 7.01
C ALA A 110 11.29 -25.04 6.09
#